data_AF-A0A3M4Q7T9-F1
#
_entry.id   AF-A0A3M4Q7T9-F1
#
_cell.length_a   1.000
_cell.length_b   1.000
_cell.length_c   1.000
_cell.angle_alpha   90.00
_cell.angle_beta   90.00
_cell.angle_gamma   90.00
#
_symmetry.space_group_name_H-M   'P 1'
#
loop_
_entity.id
_entity.type
_entity.pdbx_description
1 polymer ?
#
loop_
_entity_poly.entity_id
_entity_poly.type
_entity_poly.pdbx_seq_one_letter_code
_entity_poly.pdbx_strand_id
1 'polypeptide(L)'
;MKTQKIQVIVNNQKAEVKVKYDLEKLTMTFSEAENFQKIFEGKDMYVCLAKIRADFPHITFLCKGAKINVMPSRMASQMSGGLVAYEMNLGKQATNEDIVRIFDYEEENLTNDPKEQIDFFKKWLASLGAQDYEKFN
;
A
#
# COMPACT_ATOMS: atom_id res chain seq x y z
N MET A 1 -12.35 -10.90 10.57
CA MET A 1 -11.67 -9.62 10.90
C MET A 1 -10.33 -9.83 11.61
N LYS A 2 -9.25 -9.26 11.07
CA LYS A 2 -7.88 -9.24 11.63
C LYS A 2 -7.51 -7.82 12.09
N THR A 3 -6.54 -7.69 12.99
CA THR A 3 -6.02 -6.38 13.43
C THR A 3 -4.53 -6.30 13.14
N GLN A 4 -4.08 -5.16 12.61
CA GLN A 4 -2.68 -4.86 12.35
C GLN A 4 -2.30 -3.55 13.02
N LYS A 5 -1.10 -3.53 13.61
CA LYS A 5 -0.46 -2.31 14.13
C LYS A 5 0.48 -1.77 13.05
N ILE A 6 0.45 -0.46 12.83
CA ILE A 6 1.31 0.22 11.87
C ILE A 6 1.98 1.38 12.60
N GLN A 7 3.31 1.46 12.47
CA GLN A 7 4.05 2.63 12.95
C GLN A 7 3.77 3.80 12.02
N VAL A 8 3.58 5.00 12.57
CA VAL A 8 3.28 6.19 11.80
C VAL A 8 4.09 7.37 12.31
N ILE A 9 4.24 8.39 11.47
CA ILE A 9 4.67 9.72 11.90
C ILE A 9 3.48 10.65 11.81
N VAL A 10 3.12 11.28 12.93
CA VAL A 10 2.09 12.33 13.02
C VAL A 10 2.75 13.53 13.67
N ASN A 11 2.68 14.70 13.05
CA ASN A 11 3.31 15.93 13.57
C ASN A 11 4.80 15.74 13.94
N ASN A 12 5.55 15.02 13.08
CA ASN A 12 6.97 14.72 13.28
C ASN A 12 7.29 13.84 14.51
N GLN A 13 6.29 13.18 15.09
CA GLN A 13 6.44 12.25 16.20
C GLN A 13 6.03 10.84 15.77
N LYS A 14 6.82 9.84 16.18
CA LYS A 14 6.48 8.43 15.97
C LYS A 14 5.33 8.05 16.89
N ALA A 15 4.32 7.40 16.31
CA ALA A 15 3.17 6.85 17.02
C ALA A 15 2.80 5.48 16.42
N GLU A 16 1.86 4.78 17.05
CA GLU A 16 1.31 3.53 16.55
C GLU A 16 -0.20 3.69 16.34
N VAL A 17 -0.68 3.28 15.16
CA VAL A 17 -2.11 3.20 14.84
C VAL A 17 -2.51 1.76 14.62
N LYS A 18 -3.82 1.49 14.75
CA LYS A 18 -4.39 0.17 14.49
C LYS A 18 -5.33 0.25 13.30
N VAL A 19 -5.16 -0.68 12.37
CA VAL A 19 -6.17 -0.97 11.34
C VAL A 19 -6.81 -2.33 11.63
N LYS A 20 -8.12 -2.42 11.45
CA LYS A 20 -8.85 -3.69 11.44
C LYS A 20 -9.26 -3.97 10.02
N TYR A 21 -9.14 -5.20 9.55
CA TYR A 21 -9.46 -5.51 8.17
C TYR A 21 -10.16 -6.86 7.99
N ASP A 22 -10.97 -6.94 6.94
CA ASP A 22 -11.74 -8.12 6.59
C ASP A 22 -11.55 -8.45 5.10
N LEU A 23 -10.99 -9.62 4.82
CA LEU A 23 -10.67 -10.06 3.47
C LEU A 23 -11.89 -10.54 2.69
N GLU A 24 -12.95 -10.98 3.38
CA GLU A 24 -14.19 -11.42 2.73
C GLU A 24 -15.04 -10.21 2.32
N LYS A 25 -15.10 -9.20 3.21
CA LYS A 25 -15.84 -7.96 2.95
C LYS A 25 -15.04 -6.93 2.15
N LEU A 26 -13.74 -7.16 1.98
CA LEU A 26 -12.80 -6.22 1.34
C LEU A 26 -12.85 -4.82 1.98
N THR A 27 -12.85 -4.79 3.32
CA THR A 27 -12.91 -3.55 4.09
C THR A 27 -11.75 -3.41 5.09
N MET A 28 -11.37 -2.16 5.36
CA MET A 28 -10.43 -1.77 6.40
C MET A 28 -10.99 -0.63 7.25
N THR A 29 -11.03 -0.81 8.56
CA THR A 29 -11.38 0.22 9.53
C THR A 29 -10.10 0.85 10.08
N PHE A 30 -10.02 2.18 10.01
CA PHE A 30 -8.96 2.98 10.60
C PHE A 30 -9.52 3.85 11.72
N SER A 31 -8.74 3.98 12.80
CA SER A 31 -9.06 4.82 13.96
C SER A 31 -7.81 5.57 14.41
N GLU A 32 -7.89 6.90 14.38
CA GLU A 32 -6.85 7.81 14.89
C GLU A 32 -7.05 8.14 16.39
N ALA A 33 -8.28 8.02 16.89
CA ALA A 33 -8.66 8.30 18.28
C ALA A 33 -9.83 7.40 18.72
N GLU A 34 -10.07 7.27 20.03
CA GLU A 34 -11.10 6.37 20.58
C GLU A 34 -12.52 6.65 20.05
N ASN A 35 -12.83 7.92 19.78
CA ASN A 35 -14.15 8.35 19.31
C ASN A 35 -14.25 8.53 17.78
N PHE A 36 -13.20 8.14 17.04
CA PHE A 36 -13.18 8.27 15.59
C PHE A 36 -12.83 6.94 14.93
N GLN A 37 -13.70 6.50 14.02
CA GLN A 37 -13.44 5.38 13.14
C GLN A 37 -13.99 5.67 11.75
N LYS A 38 -13.26 5.25 10.72
CA LYS A 38 -13.71 5.31 9.33
C LYS A 38 -13.47 3.96 8.66
N ILE A 39 -14.45 3.52 7.89
CA ILE A 39 -14.40 2.27 7.13
C ILE A 39 -14.07 2.61 5.68
N PHE A 40 -13.15 1.86 5.11
CA PHE A 40 -12.67 1.97 3.75
C PHE A 40 -12.93 0.67 3.01
N GLU A 41 -13.64 0.76 1.90
CA GLU A 41 -13.91 -0.38 1.02
C GLU A 41 -12.99 -0.30 -0.21
N GLY A 42 -12.54 -1.44 -0.72
CA GLY A 42 -11.65 -1.49 -1.88
C GLY A 42 -11.75 -2.81 -2.63
N LYS A 43 -11.00 -2.93 -3.73
CA LYS A 43 -10.86 -4.22 -4.43
C LYS A 43 -10.00 -5.23 -3.65
N ASP A 44 -9.15 -4.71 -2.77
CA ASP A 44 -8.23 -5.48 -1.93
C ASP A 44 -7.72 -4.59 -0.76
N MET A 45 -6.89 -5.17 0.12
CA MET A 45 -6.33 -4.46 1.29
C MET A 45 -5.33 -3.38 0.92
N TYR A 46 -4.60 -3.54 -0.19
CA TYR A 46 -3.68 -2.52 -0.70
C TYR A 46 -4.44 -1.25 -1.09
N VAL A 47 -5.57 -1.37 -1.79
CA VAL A 47 -6.43 -0.23 -2.13
C VAL A 47 -7.09 0.37 -0.90
N CYS A 48 -7.52 -0.45 0.06
CA CYS A 48 -8.06 0.09 1.32
C CYS A 48 -7.01 0.93 2.06
N LEU A 49 -5.77 0.45 2.18
CA LEU A 49 -4.66 1.19 2.76
C LEU A 49 -4.34 2.47 1.98
N ALA A 50 -4.37 2.41 0.66
CA ALA A 50 -4.17 3.58 -0.21
C ALA A 50 -5.22 4.67 0.03
N LYS A 51 -6.50 4.29 0.21
CA LYS A 51 -7.58 5.24 0.55
C LYS A 51 -7.40 5.85 1.93
N ILE A 52 -6.98 5.07 2.92
CA ILE A 52 -6.64 5.60 4.26
C ILE A 52 -5.54 6.66 4.13
N ARG A 53 -4.44 6.35 3.44
CA ARG A 53 -3.33 7.30 3.25
C ARG A 53 -3.77 8.60 2.56
N ALA A 54 -4.62 8.50 1.54
CA ALA A 54 -5.15 9.66 0.83
C ALA A 54 -6.06 10.54 1.71
N ASP A 55 -6.85 9.92 2.59
CA ASP A 55 -7.77 10.63 3.49
C ASP A 55 -7.08 11.23 4.73
N PHE A 56 -5.90 10.73 5.10
CA PHE A 56 -5.11 11.22 6.23
C PHE A 56 -3.70 11.65 5.79
N PRO A 57 -3.57 12.68 4.93
CA PRO A 57 -2.28 13.08 4.36
C PRO A 57 -1.28 13.61 5.40
N HIS A 58 -1.75 14.01 6.59
CA HIS A 58 -0.91 14.43 7.72
C HIS A 58 -0.25 13.26 8.48
N ILE A 59 -0.63 12.01 8.18
CA ILE A 59 -0.08 10.80 8.78
C ILE A 59 0.83 10.12 7.78
N THR A 60 2.12 9.96 8.09
CA THR A 60 3.02 9.13 7.27
C THR A 60 2.98 7.69 7.77
N PHE A 61 2.52 6.76 6.93
CA PHE A 61 2.44 5.34 7.29
C PHE A 61 3.76 4.62 7.03
N LEU A 62 4.43 4.16 8.10
CA LEU A 62 5.75 3.54 8.03
C LEU A 62 5.63 2.05 7.68
N CYS A 63 5.20 1.76 6.45
CA CYS A 63 5.02 0.40 5.97
C CYS A 63 5.27 0.25 4.46
N LYS A 64 5.60 -0.96 4.02
CA LYS A 64 5.88 -1.27 2.60
C LYS A 64 4.73 -0.89 1.68
N GLY A 65 3.48 -1.01 2.11
CA GLY A 65 2.30 -0.62 1.34
C GLY A 65 2.21 0.88 1.03
N ALA A 66 3.00 1.71 1.72
CA ALA A 66 3.14 3.14 1.46
C ALA A 66 4.38 3.49 0.63
N LYS A 67 5.27 2.53 0.33
CA LYS A 67 6.48 2.79 -0.46
C LYS A 67 6.15 3.02 -1.93
N ILE A 68 6.76 4.03 -2.55
CA ILE A 68 6.49 4.46 -3.94
C ILE A 68 6.65 3.31 -4.94
N ASN A 69 7.65 2.44 -4.75
CA ASN A 69 7.93 1.33 -5.66
C ASN A 69 7.30 -0.01 -5.26
N VAL A 70 6.32 -0.02 -4.35
CA VAL A 70 5.62 -1.24 -3.93
C VAL A 70 4.21 -1.25 -4.50
N MET A 71 3.87 -2.31 -5.24
CA MET A 71 2.51 -2.52 -5.76
C MET A 71 2.21 -4.01 -5.93
N PRO A 72 0.98 -4.48 -5.65
CA PRO A 72 0.59 -5.86 -5.94
C PRO A 72 0.37 -6.07 -7.43
N SER A 73 0.80 -7.23 -7.94
CA SER A 73 0.30 -7.71 -9.24
C SER A 73 -1.17 -8.11 -9.12
N ARG A 74 -1.90 -8.22 -10.24
CA ARG A 74 -3.29 -8.71 -10.25
C ARG A 74 -3.42 -10.09 -9.57
N MET A 75 -2.47 -10.97 -9.86
CA MET A 75 -2.42 -12.32 -9.28
C MET A 75 -2.14 -12.27 -7.77
N ALA A 76 -1.14 -11.50 -7.33
CA ALA A 76 -0.83 -11.36 -5.91
C ALA A 76 -2.00 -10.74 -5.13
N SER A 77 -2.66 -9.74 -5.71
CA SER A 77 -3.87 -9.13 -5.17
C SER A 77 -4.97 -10.18 -4.96
N GLN A 78 -5.32 -10.97 -5.99
CA GLN A 78 -6.35 -12.00 -5.90
C GLN A 78 -6.02 -13.11 -4.90
N MET A 79 -4.78 -13.60 -4.88
CA MET A 79 -4.39 -14.72 -4.02
C MET A 79 -4.22 -14.34 -2.55
N SER A 80 -3.86 -13.08 -2.26
CA SER A 80 -3.55 -12.62 -0.90
C SER A 80 -4.57 -11.63 -0.33
N GLY A 81 -5.59 -11.25 -1.10
CA GLY A 81 -6.48 -10.13 -0.77
C GLY A 81 -5.72 -8.80 -0.70
N GLY A 82 -4.66 -8.63 -1.50
CA GLY A 82 -3.82 -7.43 -1.55
C GLY A 82 -2.87 -7.26 -0.36
N LEU A 83 -2.62 -8.32 0.43
CA LEU A 83 -1.66 -8.26 1.54
C LEU A 83 -0.21 -8.46 1.11
N VAL A 84 0.00 -9.03 -0.09
CA VAL A 84 1.31 -9.31 -0.67
C VAL A 84 1.51 -8.46 -1.92
N ALA A 85 2.69 -7.86 -2.05
CA ALA A 85 3.08 -6.98 -3.14
C ALA A 85 4.53 -7.26 -3.58
N TYR A 86 4.96 -6.59 -4.65
CA TYR A 86 6.35 -6.61 -5.11
C TYR A 86 6.99 -5.24 -4.91
N GLU A 87 8.21 -5.21 -4.40
CA GLU A 87 9.08 -4.03 -4.38
C GLU A 87 9.89 -3.97 -5.68
N MET A 88 9.55 -3.03 -6.55
CA MET A 88 10.07 -3.00 -7.92
C MET A 88 11.33 -2.13 -8.03
N ASN A 89 12.26 -2.58 -8.86
CA ASN A 89 13.47 -1.86 -9.20
C ASN A 89 13.51 -1.60 -10.71
N LEU A 90 13.77 -0.36 -11.12
CA LEU A 90 13.81 -0.01 -12.55
C LEU A 90 14.89 -0.83 -13.27
N GLY A 91 14.57 -1.32 -14.46
CA GLY A 91 15.45 -2.17 -15.28
C GLY A 91 15.58 -3.61 -14.78
N LYS A 92 14.91 -4.00 -13.68
CA LYS A 92 14.93 -5.37 -13.14
C LYS A 92 13.52 -5.95 -13.09
N GLN A 93 13.36 -7.16 -13.63
CA GLN A 93 12.11 -7.91 -13.45
C GLN A 93 11.93 -8.28 -11.97
N ALA A 94 10.71 -8.13 -11.47
CA ALA A 94 10.36 -8.52 -10.11
C ALA A 94 10.31 -10.05 -10.03
N THR A 95 10.89 -10.59 -8.96
CA THR A 95 11.02 -12.02 -8.68
C THR A 95 10.44 -12.34 -7.31
N ASN A 96 10.52 -13.61 -6.89
CA ASN A 96 10.08 -14.02 -5.57
C ASN A 96 10.88 -13.35 -4.43
N GLU A 97 12.12 -12.92 -4.69
CA GLU A 97 12.95 -12.20 -3.71
C GLU A 97 12.43 -10.78 -3.44
N ASP A 98 11.68 -10.22 -4.38
CA ASP A 98 11.13 -8.87 -4.30
C ASP A 98 9.73 -8.86 -3.64
N ILE A 99 9.25 -10.01 -3.15
CA ILE A 99 7.95 -10.14 -2.48
C ILE A 99 8.01 -9.54 -1.07
N VAL A 100 7.07 -8.64 -0.79
CA VAL A 100 6.92 -7.97 0.51
C VAL A 100 5.47 -8.06 1.02
N ARG A 101 5.26 -7.92 2.33
CA ARG A 101 3.91 -7.72 2.89
C ARG A 101 3.65 -6.25 3.09
N ILE A 102 2.44 -5.78 2.76
CA ILE A 102 2.12 -4.34 2.76
C ILE A 102 2.23 -3.68 4.15
N PHE A 103 2.21 -4.47 5.23
CA PHE A 103 2.31 -3.98 6.60
C PHE A 103 3.70 -4.16 7.22
N ASP A 104 4.65 -4.75 6.48
CA ASP A 104 6.05 -4.81 6.94
C ASP A 104 6.57 -3.36 7.06
N TYR A 105 7.37 -3.11 8.09
CA TYR A 105 7.88 -1.77 8.41
C TYR A 105 8.79 -1.22 7.30
N GLU A 106 8.67 0.09 7.04
CA GLU A 106 9.47 0.82 6.05
C GLU A 106 9.45 2.32 6.38
N GLU A 107 10.56 3.02 6.16
CA GLU A 107 10.66 4.47 6.37
C GLU A 107 11.12 5.22 5.11
N GLU A 108 11.61 4.52 4.09
CA GLU A 108 12.22 5.11 2.92
C GLU A 108 11.23 5.24 1.76
N ASN A 109 11.30 6.37 1.04
CA ASN A 109 10.55 6.62 -0.21
C ASN A 109 9.05 6.32 -0.07
N LEU A 110 8.47 6.76 1.05
CA LEU A 110 7.05 6.63 1.34
C LEU A 110 6.24 7.72 0.64
N THR A 111 4.98 7.42 0.35
CA THR A 111 4.02 8.36 -0.19
C THR A 111 2.65 8.17 0.45
N ASN A 112 1.87 9.25 0.50
CA ASN A 112 0.44 9.20 0.81
C ASN A 112 -0.45 9.31 -0.42
N ASP A 113 0.13 9.61 -1.59
CA ASP A 113 -0.58 9.71 -2.85
C ASP A 113 -0.50 8.37 -3.61
N PRO A 114 -1.62 7.62 -3.75
CA PRO A 114 -1.63 6.37 -4.52
C PRO A 114 -1.21 6.57 -5.98
N LYS A 115 -1.38 7.77 -6.54
CA LYS A 115 -0.97 8.08 -7.91
C LYS A 115 0.54 7.96 -8.10
N GLU A 116 1.35 8.31 -7.11
CA GLU A 116 2.81 8.18 -7.21
C GLU A 116 3.24 6.71 -7.35
N GLN A 117 2.55 5.78 -6.70
CA GLN A 117 2.80 4.35 -6.85
C GLN A 117 2.40 3.83 -8.24
N ILE A 118 1.27 4.32 -8.78
CA ILE A 118 0.84 4.00 -10.16
C ILE A 118 1.84 4.54 -11.18
N ASP A 119 2.28 5.78 -11.00
CA ASP A 119 3.26 6.42 -11.88
C ASP A 119 4.61 5.69 -11.83
N PHE A 120 5.05 5.24 -10.65
CA PHE A 120 6.24 4.40 -10.53
C PHE A 120 6.07 3.07 -11.25
N PHE A 121 4.93 2.39 -11.06
CA PHE A 121 4.63 1.12 -11.75
C PHE A 121 4.72 1.26 -13.27
N LYS A 122 4.18 2.35 -13.84
CA LYS A 122 4.31 2.67 -15.27
C LYS A 122 5.76 2.86 -15.69
N LYS A 123 6.56 3.61 -14.92
CA LYS A 123 8.00 3.79 -15.17
C LYS A 123 8.75 2.45 -15.12
N TRP A 124 8.40 1.59 -14.17
CA TRP A 124 8.97 0.25 -14.06
C TRP A 124 8.66 -0.60 -15.30
N LEU A 125 7.40 -0.65 -15.74
CA LEU A 125 7.04 -1.34 -16.98
C LEU A 125 7.79 -0.81 -18.21
N ALA A 126 7.89 0.52 -18.34
CA ALA A 126 8.64 1.15 -19.41
C ALA A 126 10.13 0.77 -19.38
N SER A 127 10.73 0.70 -18.18
CA SER A 127 12.13 0.29 -18.00
C SER A 127 12.41 -1.16 -18.39
N LEU A 128 11.38 -2.01 -18.46
CA LEU A 128 11.45 -3.39 -18.92
C LEU A 128 11.13 -3.55 -20.41
N GLY A 129 10.85 -2.44 -21.12
CA GLY A 129 10.44 -2.47 -22.53
C GLY A 129 9.03 -3.00 -22.75
N ALA A 130 8.15 -2.96 -21.73
CA ALA A 130 6.76 -3.34 -21.90
C ALA A 130 6.06 -2.39 -22.88
N GLN A 131 5.20 -2.93 -23.75
CA GLN A 131 4.34 -2.12 -24.63
C GLN A 131 3.01 -1.79 -23.93
N ASP A 132 2.34 -0.72 -24.37
CA ASP A 132 1.00 -0.32 -23.91
C ASP A 132 0.87 -0.01 -22.40
N TYR A 133 1.98 0.16 -21.67
CA TYR A 133 1.96 0.40 -20.22
C TYR A 133 1.21 1.70 -19.82
N GLU A 134 1.13 2.67 -20.72
CA GLU A 134 0.39 3.93 -20.53
C GLU A 134 -1.11 3.70 -20.26
N LYS A 135 -1.67 2.60 -20.80
CA LYS A 135 -3.08 2.22 -20.64
C LYS A 135 -3.40 1.60 -19.27
N PHE A 136 -2.39 1.41 -18.41
CA PHE A 136 -2.60 0.87 -17.06
C PHE A 136 -3.25 1.93 -16.17
N ASN A 137 -4.38 1.57 -15.54
CA ASN A 137 -5.12 2.39 -14.57
C ASN A 137 -5.17 1.67 -13.22
#